data_AF-Q800S3-F1
#
_entry.id   AF-Q800S3-F1
#
_cell.length_a   1.000
_cell.length_b   1.000
_cell.length_c   1.000
_cell.angle_alpha   90.00
_cell.angle_beta   90.00
_cell.angle_gamma   90.00
#
_symmetry.space_group_name_H-M   'P 1'
#
loop_
_entity.id
_entity.type
_entity.pdbx_description
1 polymer ?
#
loop_
_entity_poly.entity_id
_entity_poly.type
_entity_poly.pdbx_seq_one_letter_code
_entity_poly.pdbx_strand_id
1 'polypeptide(L)' 'MELLCCEVDTIRRAHLDRNLITDRVLQTMLKAEETSCPSVSYFKCVQKEVLPNMRKIVATWMLEV' A
#
# COMPACT_ATOMS: atom_id res chain seq x y z
N MET A 1 -5.41 -10.35 31.74
CA MET A 1 -4.85 -10.54 30.39
C MET A 1 -5.97 -11.11 29.55
N GLU A 2 -6.82 -10.25 29.01
CA GLU A 2 -7.96 -10.67 28.19
C GLU A 2 -7.47 -10.82 26.75
N LEU A 3 -7.45 -12.06 26.27
CA LEU A 3 -7.26 -12.36 24.86
C LEU A 3 -8.55 -11.95 24.15
N LEU A 4 -8.55 -10.80 23.48
CA LEU A 4 -9.68 -10.40 22.64
C LEU A 4 -9.73 -11.28 21.40
N CYS A 5 -10.65 -12.25 21.40
CA CYS A 5 -11.02 -13.02 20.22
C CYS A 5 -11.67 -12.07 19.19
N CYS A 6 -10.91 -11.64 18.18
CA CYS A 6 -11.37 -10.81 17.04
C CYS A 6 -12.16 -11.62 15.99
N GLU A 7 -12.93 -12.62 16.40
CA GLU A 7 -13.56 -13.60 15.52
C GLU A 7 -15.01 -13.25 15.18
N VAL A 8 -15.32 -12.07 14.63
CA VAL A 8 -16.71 -11.86 14.11
C VAL A 8 -16.88 -10.91 12.91
N ASP A 9 -15.85 -10.23 12.41
CA ASP A 9 -16.03 -9.33 11.25
C ASP A 9 -15.38 -9.90 9.98
N THR A 10 -16.13 -9.92 8.87
CA THR A 10 -15.63 -10.38 7.56
C THR A 10 -14.47 -9.53 7.04
N ILE A 11 -14.34 -8.31 7.56
CA ILE A 11 -13.25 -7.37 7.26
C ILE A 11 -12.50 -7.09 8.56
N ARG A 12 -11.26 -7.59 8.64
CA ARG A 12 -10.36 -7.26 9.76
C ARG A 12 -9.91 -5.81 9.65
N ARG A 13 -10.43 -4.96 10.53
CA ARG A 13 -9.96 -3.57 10.67
C ARG A 13 -8.90 -3.50 11.75
N ALA A 14 -7.83 -2.74 11.50
CA ALA A 14 -6.88 -2.39 12.55
C ALA A 14 -7.59 -1.58 13.63
N HIS A 15 -7.25 -1.85 14.90
CA HIS A 15 -7.76 -1.03 16.01
C HIS A 15 -7.10 0.35 16.00
N LEU A 16 -7.81 1.32 16.57
CA LEU A 16 -7.32 2.67 16.72
C LEU A 16 -6.19 2.71 17.76
N ASP A 17 -4.95 2.84 17.32
CA ASP A 17 -3.79 3.00 18.21
C ASP A 17 -3.55 4.48 18.49
N ARG A 18 -3.78 4.91 19.75
CA ARG A 18 -3.57 6.30 20.17
C ARG A 18 -2.14 6.79 19.98
N ASN A 19 -1.15 5.89 19.91
CA ASN A 19 0.25 6.25 19.62
C ASN A 19 0.47 6.53 18.13
N LEU A 20 -0.34 5.92 17.25
CA LEU A 20 -0.26 6.10 15.80
C LEU A 20 -1.05 7.33 15.31
N ILE A 21 -2.06 7.78 16.05
CA ILE A 21 -2.85 8.98 15.71
C ILE A 21 -2.16 10.23 16.25
N THR A 22 -1.03 10.58 15.65
CA THR A 22 -0.34 11.84 15.95
C THR A 22 0.17 12.46 14.66
N ASP A 23 0.27 13.79 14.62
CA ASP A 23 0.77 14.51 13.46
C ASP A 23 2.17 14.04 13.04
N ARG A 24 3.00 13.63 14.01
CA ARG A 24 4.33 13.09 13.76
C ARG A 24 4.27 11.85 12.86
N VAL A 25 3.34 10.93 13.13
CA VAL A 25 3.20 9.69 12.36
C VAL A 25 2.73 10.01 10.94
N LEU A 26 1.78 10.93 10.77
CA LEU A 26 1.36 11.39 9.45
C LEU A 26 2.54 11.96 8.66
N GLN A 27 3.34 12.84 9.27
CA GLN A 27 4.51 13.42 8.62
C GLN A 27 5.57 12.37 8.27
N THR A 28 5.74 11.34 9.10
CA THR A 28 6.62 10.21 8.77
C THR A 28 6.09 9.41 7.59
N MET A 29 4.78 9.14 7.52
CA MET A 29 4.16 8.42 6.41
C MET A 29 4.29 9.19 5.09
N LEU A 30 4.07 10.51 5.09
CA LEU A 30 4.25 11.36 3.91
C LEU A 30 5.69 11.31 3.37
N LYS A 31 6.69 11.38 4.25
CA LYS A 31 8.11 11.24 3.86
C LYS A 31 8.43 9.86 3.30
N ALA A 32 7.82 8.80 3.84
CA ALA A 32 8.01 7.45 3.34
C ALA A 32 7.38 7.27 1.95
N GLU A 33 6.22 7.88 1.72
CA GLU A 33 5.56 7.90 0.41
C GLU A 33 6.44 8.57 -0.65
N GLU A 34 6.98 9.76 -0.36
CA GLU A 34 7.87 10.49 -1.27
C GLU A 34 9.09 9.66 -1.71
N THR A 35 9.68 8.89 -0.80
CA THR A 35 10.86 8.07 -1.09
C THR A 35 10.53 6.75 -1.80
N SER A 36 9.28 6.28 -1.69
CA SER A 36 8.82 5.02 -2.29
C SER A 36 8.13 5.20 -3.65
N CYS A 37 7.88 6.45 -4.06
CA CYS A 37 7.19 6.75 -5.31
C CYS A 37 8.03 6.37 -6.55
N PRO A 38 7.49 5.55 -7.47
CA PRO A 38 8.17 5.26 -8.73
C PRO A 38 8.18 6.47 -9.65
N SER A 39 9.18 6.57 -10.54
CA SER A 39 9.25 7.64 -11.53
C SER A 39 8.09 7.56 -12.54
N VAL A 40 7.46 8.69 -12.83
CA VAL A 40 6.42 8.82 -13.87
C VAL A 40 6.97 8.46 -15.26
N SER A 41 8.26 8.70 -15.50
CA SER A 41 8.92 8.40 -16.77
C SER A 41 9.48 6.98 -16.86
N TYR A 42 9.19 6.10 -15.89
CA TYR A 42 9.72 4.73 -15.83
C TYR A 42 9.55 3.94 -17.13
N PHE A 43 8.36 3.98 -17.74
CA PHE A 43 8.07 3.28 -19.00
C PHE A 43 8.76 3.88 -20.22
N LYS A 44 9.25 5.12 -20.13
CA LYS A 44 9.99 5.78 -21.21
C LYS A 44 11.50 5.56 -21.07
N CYS A 45 12.01 5.64 -19.84
CA CYS A 45 13.45 5.75 -19.58
C CYS A 45 14.09 4.45 -19.11
N VAL A 46 13.33 3.54 -18.50
CA VAL A 46 13.88 2.33 -17.86
C VAL A 46 13.36 1.07 -18.52
N GLN A 47 12.05 0.95 -18.67
CA GLN A 47 11.41 -0.26 -19.17
C GLN A 47 11.34 -0.25 -20.71
N LYS A 48 11.92 -1.28 -21.35
CA LYS A 48 12.06 -1.36 -22.81
C LYS A 48 11.02 -2.25 -23.48
N GLU A 49 10.52 -3.25 -22.76
CA GLU A 49 9.70 -4.31 -23.34
C GLU A 49 8.28 -4.30 -22.76
N VAL A 50 8.15 -4.04 -21.46
CA VAL A 50 6.85 -4.02 -20.80
C VAL A 50 6.13 -2.70 -21.08
N LEU A 51 4.95 -2.79 -21.68
CA LEU A 51 4.07 -1.65 -21.94
C LEU A 51 3.06 -1.44 -20.79
N PRO A 52 2.48 -0.23 -20.64
CA PRO A 52 1.50 0.04 -19.58
C PRO A 52 0.28 -0.91 -19.57
N ASN A 53 -0.17 -1.36 -20.74
CA ASN A 53 -1.26 -2.34 -20.85
C ASN A 53 -0.86 -3.72 -20.29
N MET A 54 0.40 -4.14 -20.45
CA MET A 54 0.91 -5.39 -19.88
C MET A 54 0.97 -5.31 -18.34
N ARG A 55 1.37 -4.16 -17.78
CA ARG A 55 1.29 -3.92 -16.33
C ARG A 55 -0.14 -4.03 -15.82
N LYS A 56 -1.13 -3.53 -16.57
CA LYS A 56 -2.56 -3.65 -16.20
C LYS A 56 -2.99 -5.11 -16.07
N ILE A 57 -2.61 -5.96 -17.03
CA ILE A 57 -2.95 -7.40 -17.00
C ILE A 57 -2.41 -8.05 -15.73
N VAL A 58 -1.12 -7.84 -15.43
CA VAL A 58 -0.49 -8.42 -14.23
C VAL A 58 -1.12 -7.87 -12.95
N ALA A 59 -1.42 -6.57 -12.89
CA ALA A 59 -2.05 -5.97 -11.72
C ALA A 59 -3.48 -6.50 -11.48
N THR A 60 -4.25 -6.72 -12.55
CA THR A 60 -5.57 -7.37 -12.45
C THR A 60 -5.43 -8.81 -11.97
N TRP A 61 -4.49 -9.58 -12.52
CA TRP A 61 -4.23 -10.94 -12.05
C TRP A 61 -3.85 -10.98 -10.56
N MET A 62 -2.96 -10.09 -10.11
CA MET A 62 -2.59 -9.99 -8.68
C MET A 62 -3.75 -9.60 -7.75
N LEU A 63 -4.80 -8.95 -8.29
CA LEU A 63 -6.00 -8.60 -7.53
C LEU A 63 -7.00 -9.77 -7.46
N GLU A 64 -7.03 -10.61 -8.50
CA GLU A 64 -7.95 -11.75 -8.63
C GLU A 64 -7.43 -13.02 -7.94
N VAL A 65 -6.11 -13.16 -7.79
CA VAL A 65 -5.45 -14.25 -7.04
C VAL A 65 -5.75 -14.14 -5.54
#